data_AF-A0A1C8FSS8-F1
#
_entry.id   AF-A0A1C8FSS8-F1
#
_cell.length_a   1.000
_cell.length_b   1.000
_cell.length_c   1.000
_cell.angle_alpha   90.00
_cell.angle_beta   90.00
_cell.angle_gamma   90.00
#
_symmetry.space_group_name_H-M   'P 1'
#
loop_
_entity.id
_entity.type
_entity.pdbx_description
1 polymer ?
#
loop_
_entity_poly.entity_id
_entity_poly.type
_entity_poly.pdbx_seq_one_letter_code
_entity_poly.pdbx_strand_id
1 'polypeptide(L)'
;MLWALLVASAALVAADDASQCLSQGLTGTVYDSTEATLAGTNVDLTQLFGYVSVVMNPGVYSEWTSQMMTGMNTLLEKYESDGVVGLGFPCNQFNLEQPGSPGEILNAYKYLRPGNGWTPHQNFHLFTVTEVNGDTASDIFKFLRSACPAYTEELGSKASFYWDTLVARDLRGTYEKFVIDKNGKPRYRFAPNVAMTEIYPYIDELLAETPIQPTQFPGVEAGN
;
A
#
# COMPACT_ATOMS: atom_id res chain seq x y z
N MET A 1 39.45 -11.73 16.12
CA MET A 1 38.45 -10.87 16.80
C MET A 1 37.58 -10.23 15.72
N LEU A 2 36.49 -10.87 15.34
CA LEU A 2 35.49 -10.30 14.42
C LEU A 2 34.44 -9.61 15.29
N TRP A 3 34.25 -8.31 15.09
CA TRP A 3 33.13 -7.58 15.67
C TRP A 3 31.95 -7.69 14.71
N ALA A 4 30.94 -8.46 15.10
CA ALA A 4 29.63 -8.40 14.46
C ALA A 4 28.95 -7.11 14.93
N LEU A 5 28.79 -6.14 14.04
CA LEU A 5 27.91 -5.00 14.26
C LEU A 5 26.46 -5.53 14.23
N LEU A 6 25.91 -5.76 15.42
CA LEU A 6 24.46 -5.84 15.58
C LEU A 6 23.90 -4.46 15.27
N VAL A 7 23.31 -4.31 14.08
CA VAL A 7 22.41 -3.20 13.82
C VAL A 7 21.15 -3.50 14.65
N ALA A 8 21.04 -2.84 15.78
CA ALA A 8 19.80 -2.86 16.56
C ALA A 8 18.74 -2.13 15.72
N SER A 9 17.84 -2.91 15.10
CA SER A 9 16.59 -2.39 14.56
C SER A 9 15.88 -1.70 15.72
N ALA A 10 15.77 -0.37 15.67
CA ALA A 10 14.87 0.33 16.54
C ALA A 10 13.47 -0.16 16.17
N ALA A 11 12.88 -1.02 17.01
CA ALA A 11 11.48 -1.34 16.87
C ALA A 11 10.73 -0.02 17.13
N LEU A 12 10.22 0.63 16.07
CA LEU A 12 9.18 1.63 16.25
C LEU A 12 8.06 0.90 16.99
N VAL A 13 7.79 1.34 18.22
CA VAL A 13 6.68 0.82 19.02
C VAL A 13 5.45 0.94 18.13
N ALA A 14 4.84 -0.19 17.79
CA ALA A 14 3.60 -0.21 17.05
C ALA A 14 2.61 0.66 17.83
N ALA A 15 2.19 1.79 17.23
CA ALA A 15 0.95 2.42 17.64
C ALA A 15 -0.16 1.36 17.55
N ASP A 16 -1.20 1.43 18.37
CA ASP A 16 -2.31 0.45 18.38
C ASP A 16 -2.96 0.25 16.98
N ASP A 17 -2.71 1.19 16.06
CA ASP A 17 -3.20 1.24 14.70
C ASP A 17 -2.14 0.86 13.62
N ALA A 18 -1.01 0.27 14.01
CA ALA A 18 0.05 -0.16 13.11
C ALA A 18 0.54 -1.58 13.43
N SER A 19 0.96 -2.33 12.40
CA SER A 19 1.60 -3.64 12.57
C SER A 19 2.87 -3.75 11.73
N GLN A 20 3.87 -4.42 12.29
CA GLN A 20 5.09 -4.78 11.56
C GLN A 20 4.85 -6.08 10.77
N CYS A 21 5.25 -6.09 9.51
CA CYS A 21 5.08 -7.23 8.62
C CYS A 21 6.19 -8.27 8.82
N LEU A 22 5.84 -9.54 8.59
CA LEU A 22 6.75 -10.68 8.65
C LEU A 22 7.50 -10.82 7.31
N SER A 23 8.39 -9.88 7.01
CA SER A 23 9.11 -9.82 5.73
C SER A 23 10.26 -10.83 5.61
N GLN A 24 10.78 -11.34 6.73
CA GLN A 24 11.90 -12.28 6.74
C GLN A 24 11.48 -13.66 6.19
N GLY A 25 12.20 -14.14 5.18
CA GLY A 25 11.95 -15.45 4.57
C GLY A 25 10.73 -15.52 3.65
N LEU A 26 10.06 -14.39 3.40
CA LEU A 26 8.94 -14.31 2.47
C LEU A 26 9.45 -14.48 1.02
N THR A 27 8.97 -15.49 0.32
CA THR A 27 9.19 -15.68 -1.12
C THR A 27 8.24 -14.77 -1.93
N GLY A 28 8.74 -14.19 -3.02
CA GLY A 28 8.00 -13.27 -3.89
C GLY A 28 8.03 -11.80 -3.45
N THR A 29 7.65 -10.89 -4.33
CA THR A 29 7.63 -9.43 -4.11
C THR A 29 6.35 -8.83 -4.65
N VAL A 30 6.04 -7.58 -4.28
CA VAL A 30 4.94 -6.85 -4.93
C VAL A 30 5.14 -6.70 -6.45
N TYR A 31 6.38 -6.82 -6.93
CA TYR A 31 6.74 -6.72 -8.35
C TYR A 31 6.27 -7.92 -9.18
N ASP A 32 5.93 -9.04 -8.54
CA ASP A 32 5.44 -10.25 -9.24
C ASP A 32 3.99 -10.11 -9.73
N SER A 33 3.33 -9.00 -9.39
CA SER A 33 1.95 -8.69 -9.79
C SER A 33 1.90 -7.70 -10.96
N THR A 34 0.88 -7.84 -11.81
CA THR A 34 0.60 -6.90 -12.91
C THR A 34 -0.75 -6.27 -12.67
N GLU A 35 -0.79 -4.94 -12.64
CA GLU A 35 -1.99 -4.19 -12.28
C GLU A 35 -2.32 -3.15 -13.35
N ALA A 36 -3.60 -3.05 -13.71
CA ALA A 36 -4.09 -2.12 -14.71
C ALA A 36 -4.38 -0.75 -14.06
N THR A 37 -3.94 0.34 -14.67
CA THR A 37 -4.27 1.69 -14.21
C THR A 37 -5.68 2.11 -14.61
N LEU A 38 -6.23 3.15 -13.96
CA LEU A 38 -7.50 3.76 -14.39
C LEU A 38 -7.47 4.26 -15.84
N ALA A 39 -6.29 4.56 -16.38
CA ALA A 39 -6.10 4.96 -17.77
C ALA A 39 -6.10 3.78 -18.76
N GLY A 40 -6.22 2.54 -18.28
CA GLY A 40 -6.19 1.32 -19.08
C GLY A 40 -4.78 0.89 -19.51
N THR A 41 -3.73 1.53 -18.99
CA THR A 41 -2.34 1.11 -19.20
C THR A 41 -1.89 0.21 -18.05
N ASN A 42 -1.25 -0.91 -18.35
CA ASN A 42 -0.61 -1.74 -17.32
C ASN A 42 0.66 -1.04 -16.82
N VAL A 43 0.86 -1.03 -15.51
CA VAL A 43 2.14 -0.63 -14.91
C VAL A 43 2.92 -1.88 -14.59
N ASP A 44 4.14 -1.95 -15.12
CA ASP A 44 5.12 -2.95 -14.74
C ASP A 44 5.71 -2.56 -13.38
N LEU A 45 5.26 -3.24 -12.32
CA LEU A 45 5.68 -2.93 -10.96
C LEU A 45 7.17 -3.22 -10.73
N THR A 46 7.84 -3.99 -11.59
CA THR A 46 9.31 -4.21 -11.49
C THR A 46 10.10 -2.91 -11.62
N GLN A 47 9.53 -1.89 -12.27
CA GLN A 47 10.12 -0.55 -12.39
C GLN A 47 10.20 0.18 -11.05
N LEU A 48 9.46 -0.29 -10.04
CA LEU A 48 9.49 0.24 -8.68
C LEU A 48 10.63 -0.34 -7.84
N PHE A 49 11.44 -1.25 -8.40
CA PHE A 49 12.66 -1.69 -7.72
C PHE A 49 13.55 -0.51 -7.33
N GLY A 50 13.98 -0.47 -6.08
CA GLY A 50 14.76 0.64 -5.54
C GLY A 50 13.92 1.77 -4.92
N TYR A 51 12.60 1.79 -5.13
CA TYR A 51 11.69 2.79 -4.55
C TYR A 51 11.05 2.29 -3.27
N VAL A 52 10.82 3.20 -2.32
CA VAL A 52 9.90 2.93 -1.21
C VAL A 52 8.48 3.19 -1.71
N SER A 53 7.57 2.23 -1.53
CA SER A 53 6.19 2.36 -2.03
C SER A 53 5.20 2.45 -0.87
N VAL A 54 4.21 3.34 -1.00
CA VAL A 54 3.06 3.43 -0.09
C VAL A 54 1.82 2.94 -0.84
N VAL A 55 1.33 1.76 -0.47
CA VAL A 55 0.12 1.15 -1.04
C VAL A 55 -1.09 1.51 -0.18
N MET A 56 -2.21 1.90 -0.80
CA MET A 56 -3.49 2.07 -0.10
C MET A 56 -4.69 1.65 -0.95
N ASN A 57 -5.81 1.30 -0.30
CA ASN A 57 -7.07 0.91 -0.95
C ASN A 57 -8.16 1.99 -0.81
N PRO A 58 -8.12 3.08 -1.59
CA PRO A 58 -9.02 4.21 -1.36
C PRO A 58 -10.48 3.88 -1.73
N GLY A 59 -11.41 4.58 -1.08
CA GLY A 59 -12.83 4.61 -1.45
C GLY A 59 -13.31 6.05 -1.50
N VAL A 60 -13.81 6.53 -2.64
CA VAL A 60 -14.19 7.94 -2.86
C VAL A 60 -15.13 8.47 -1.78
N TYR A 61 -16.14 7.69 -1.37
CA TYR A 61 -17.19 8.14 -0.45
C TYR A 61 -16.87 7.93 1.03
N SER A 62 -15.69 7.39 1.33
CA SER A 62 -15.20 7.28 2.71
C SER A 62 -15.09 8.65 3.37
N GLU A 63 -15.24 8.69 4.68
CA GLU A 63 -14.94 9.88 5.49
C GLU A 63 -13.45 10.27 5.41
N TRP A 64 -12.56 9.31 5.17
CA TRP A 64 -11.12 9.51 5.13
C TRP A 64 -10.60 10.11 3.81
N THR A 65 -11.42 10.13 2.76
CA THR A 65 -10.97 10.50 1.40
C THR A 65 -10.26 11.84 1.34
N SER A 66 -10.86 12.89 1.90
CA SER A 66 -10.27 14.23 1.79
C SER A 66 -8.92 14.30 2.47
N GLN A 67 -8.78 13.69 3.65
CA GLN A 67 -7.55 13.70 4.43
C GLN A 67 -6.47 12.83 3.77
N MET A 68 -6.80 11.60 3.39
CA MET A 68 -5.81 10.61 2.93
C MET A 68 -5.33 10.90 1.51
N MET A 69 -6.23 11.29 0.59
CA MET A 69 -5.83 11.61 -0.78
C MET A 69 -5.00 12.90 -0.85
N THR A 70 -5.38 13.93 -0.09
CA THR A 70 -4.57 15.16 0.02
C THR A 70 -3.24 14.87 0.71
N GLY A 71 -3.27 14.08 1.79
CA GLY A 71 -2.08 13.66 2.52
C GLY A 71 -1.10 12.84 1.66
N MET A 72 -1.61 12.02 0.74
CA MET A 72 -0.77 11.29 -0.22
C MET A 72 -0.01 12.24 -1.14
N ASN A 73 -0.68 13.26 -1.70
CA ASN A 73 0.01 14.28 -2.50
C ASN A 73 1.10 14.99 -1.68
N THR A 74 0.76 15.46 -0.47
CA THR A 74 1.75 16.13 0.40
C THR A 74 2.93 15.22 0.78
N LEU A 75 2.68 13.93 1.01
CA LEU A 75 3.73 12.94 1.24
C LEU A 75 4.65 12.84 0.02
N LEU A 76 4.09 12.70 -1.18
CA LEU A 76 4.88 12.54 -2.39
C LEU A 76 5.63 13.81 -2.79
N GLU A 77 5.07 14.99 -2.51
CA GLU A 77 5.77 16.27 -2.64
C GLU A 77 6.98 16.34 -1.69
N LYS A 78 6.83 15.88 -0.44
CA LYS A 78 7.93 15.86 0.54
C LYS A 78 9.09 14.97 0.10
N TYR A 79 8.79 13.84 -0.54
CA TYR A 79 9.76 12.81 -0.92
C TYR A 79 10.05 12.76 -2.43
N GLU A 80 9.76 13.84 -3.16
CA GLU A 80 9.82 13.88 -4.62
C GLU A 80 11.21 13.48 -5.16
N SER A 81 12.28 13.84 -4.46
CA SER A 81 13.67 13.52 -4.80
C SER A 81 14.20 12.21 -4.23
N ASP A 82 13.44 11.54 -3.37
CA ASP A 82 13.96 10.48 -2.50
C ASP A 82 13.59 9.07 -2.97
N GLY A 83 12.84 8.97 -4.08
CA GLY A 83 12.41 7.68 -4.63
C GLY A 83 11.26 7.06 -3.85
N VAL A 84 10.20 7.85 -3.59
CA VAL A 84 8.96 7.37 -2.99
C VAL A 84 7.82 7.44 -4.01
N VAL A 85 7.01 6.38 -4.08
CA VAL A 85 5.84 6.27 -4.95
C VAL A 85 4.58 5.90 -4.16
N GLY A 86 3.45 6.45 -4.59
CA GLY A 86 2.13 6.09 -4.07
C GLY A 86 1.42 5.13 -5.02
N LEU A 87 0.79 4.09 -4.49
CA LEU A 87 0.02 3.11 -5.24
C LEU A 87 -1.38 3.02 -4.64
N GLY A 88 -2.40 3.46 -5.37
CA GLY A 88 -3.79 3.49 -4.90
C GLY A 88 -4.65 2.50 -5.68
N PHE A 89 -5.27 1.57 -4.96
CA PHE A 89 -6.13 0.52 -5.50
C PHE A 89 -7.58 0.71 -5.05
N PRO A 90 -8.38 1.49 -5.78
CA PRO A 90 -9.75 1.79 -5.39
C PRO A 90 -10.52 0.50 -5.09
N CYS A 91 -11.26 0.44 -3.98
CA CYS A 91 -11.91 -0.79 -3.53
C CYS A 91 -13.35 -0.56 -3.08
N ASN A 92 -14.29 -1.35 -3.63
CA ASN A 92 -15.71 -1.23 -3.32
C ASN A 92 -16.22 -2.24 -2.29
N GLN A 93 -15.33 -3.03 -1.66
CA GLN A 93 -15.72 -4.12 -0.75
C GLN A 93 -16.19 -3.65 0.64
N PHE A 94 -15.98 -2.38 0.99
CA PHE A 94 -16.31 -1.80 2.29
C PHE A 94 -17.38 -0.73 2.14
N ASN A 95 -18.56 -0.92 2.75
CA ASN A 95 -19.71 -0.02 2.71
C ASN A 95 -20.12 0.48 1.30
N LEU A 96 -19.67 -0.19 0.23
CA LEU A 96 -19.80 0.26 -1.16
C LEU A 96 -19.31 1.71 -1.39
N GLU A 97 -18.21 2.09 -0.74
CA GLU A 97 -17.65 3.45 -0.77
C GLU A 97 -16.94 3.82 -2.07
N GLN A 98 -16.77 2.87 -3.00
CA GLN A 98 -16.15 3.09 -4.30
C GLN A 98 -17.10 2.67 -5.45
N PRO A 99 -18.32 3.25 -5.53
CA PRO A 99 -19.19 3.01 -6.66
C PRO A 99 -18.66 3.77 -7.88
N GLY A 100 -18.96 3.24 -9.07
CA GLY A 100 -18.64 3.89 -10.33
C GLY A 100 -17.63 3.14 -11.19
N SER A 101 -17.65 3.45 -12.47
CA SER A 101 -16.72 2.93 -13.47
C SER A 101 -15.34 3.57 -13.35
N PRO A 102 -14.27 2.94 -13.87
CA PRO A 102 -12.92 3.50 -13.84
C PRO A 102 -12.83 4.96 -14.33
N GLY A 103 -13.60 5.33 -15.36
CA GLY A 103 -13.65 6.69 -15.91
C GLY A 103 -14.30 7.74 -15.00
N GLU A 104 -15.11 7.31 -14.02
CA GLU A 104 -15.78 8.21 -13.08
C GLU A 104 -14.94 8.50 -11.83
N ILE A 105 -14.03 7.60 -11.46
CA ILE A 105 -13.25 7.67 -10.21
C ILE A 105 -12.41 8.95 -10.14
N LEU A 106 -11.67 9.28 -11.21
CA LEU A 106 -10.87 10.51 -11.27
C LEU A 106 -11.74 11.77 -11.21
N ASN A 107 -12.89 11.76 -11.86
CA ASN A 107 -13.85 12.88 -11.79
C ASN A 107 -14.41 13.03 -10.38
N ALA A 108 -14.69 11.92 -9.69
CA ALA A 108 -15.19 11.95 -8.33
C ALA A 108 -14.15 12.53 -7.36
N TYR A 109 -12.88 12.15 -7.47
CA TYR A 109 -11.82 12.77 -6.67
C TYR A 109 -11.67 14.26 -6.98
N LYS A 110 -11.75 14.64 -8.25
CA LYS A 110 -11.57 16.03 -8.70
C LYS A 110 -12.71 16.98 -8.31
N TYR A 111 -13.94 16.51 -8.41
CA TYR A 111 -15.13 17.37 -8.30
C TYR A 111 -15.99 17.10 -7.06
N LEU A 112 -15.86 15.94 -6.41
CA LEU A 112 -16.69 15.57 -5.26
C LEU A 112 -15.89 15.54 -3.96
N ARG A 113 -14.99 14.57 -3.81
CA ARG A 113 -14.20 14.36 -2.59
C ARG A 113 -12.85 13.74 -2.96
N PRO A 114 -11.70 14.41 -2.75
CA PRO A 114 -11.54 15.68 -2.02
C PRO A 114 -12.22 16.89 -2.67
N GLY A 115 -12.46 16.85 -3.98
CA GLY A 115 -13.07 17.96 -4.71
C GLY A 115 -12.09 19.11 -4.95
N ASN A 116 -12.63 20.31 -5.21
CA ASN A 116 -11.84 21.54 -5.40
C ASN A 116 -10.75 21.46 -6.48
N GLY A 117 -10.95 20.62 -7.50
CA GLY A 117 -9.98 20.45 -8.58
C GLY A 117 -8.78 19.58 -8.21
N TRP A 118 -8.85 18.81 -7.11
CA TRP A 118 -7.79 17.89 -6.70
C TRP A 118 -7.42 16.93 -7.84
N THR A 119 -6.13 16.72 -8.03
CA THR A 119 -5.57 15.74 -8.96
C THR A 119 -4.43 14.98 -8.27
N PRO A 120 -4.23 13.69 -8.58
CA PRO A 120 -3.13 12.92 -8.00
C PRO A 120 -1.78 13.51 -8.38
N HIS A 121 -0.82 13.44 -7.46
CA HIS A 121 0.58 13.73 -7.73
C HIS A 121 1.13 12.83 -8.86
N GLN A 122 2.16 13.27 -9.58
CA GLN A 122 2.73 12.52 -10.71
C GLN A 122 3.29 11.13 -10.33
N ASN A 123 3.82 11.00 -9.10
CA ASN A 123 4.29 9.74 -8.53
C ASN A 123 3.19 8.95 -7.81
N PHE A 124 1.92 9.33 -7.98
CA PHE A 124 0.78 8.62 -7.41
C PHE A 124 0.02 7.87 -8.51
N HIS A 125 0.20 6.54 -8.54
CA HIS A 125 -0.47 5.68 -9.50
C HIS A 125 -1.80 5.17 -8.95
N LEU A 126 -2.89 5.50 -9.64
CA LEU A 126 -4.23 4.97 -9.34
C LEU A 126 -4.58 3.83 -10.30
N PHE A 127 -4.89 2.68 -9.71
CA PHE A 127 -5.23 1.44 -10.39
C PHE A 127 -6.74 1.29 -10.62
N THR A 128 -7.13 0.31 -11.44
CA THR A 128 -8.53 -0.09 -11.59
C THR A 128 -9.14 -0.49 -10.25
N VAL A 129 -10.47 -0.54 -10.18
CA VAL A 129 -11.14 -1.04 -8.98
C VAL A 129 -10.68 -2.47 -8.73
N THR A 130 -10.17 -2.71 -7.52
CA THR A 130 -9.50 -3.95 -7.14
C THR A 130 -10.17 -4.53 -5.91
N GLU A 131 -10.38 -5.84 -5.94
CA GLU A 131 -10.76 -6.60 -4.76
C GLU A 131 -9.52 -6.91 -3.92
N VAL A 132 -9.61 -6.65 -2.63
CA VAL A 132 -8.50 -6.76 -1.66
C VAL A 132 -8.69 -7.96 -0.72
N ASN A 133 -9.94 -8.38 -0.53
CA ASN A 133 -10.36 -9.50 0.32
C ASN A 133 -11.13 -10.55 -0.48
N GLY A 134 -11.33 -11.73 0.13
CA GLY A 134 -12.02 -12.86 -0.48
C GLY A 134 -11.19 -13.62 -1.52
N ASP A 135 -11.82 -14.61 -2.15
CA ASP A 135 -11.17 -15.57 -3.07
C ASP A 135 -10.68 -14.89 -4.37
N THR A 136 -11.41 -13.87 -4.79
CA THR A 136 -11.18 -13.03 -5.97
C THR A 136 -10.27 -11.83 -5.70
N ALA A 137 -9.72 -11.71 -4.48
CA ALA A 137 -8.71 -10.70 -4.19
C ALA A 137 -7.54 -10.77 -5.18
N SER A 138 -7.03 -9.60 -5.58
CA SER A 138 -5.81 -9.48 -6.39
C SER A 138 -4.60 -10.11 -5.70
N ASP A 139 -3.64 -10.54 -6.51
CA ASP A 139 -2.43 -11.23 -6.04
C ASP A 139 -1.58 -10.32 -5.15
N ILE A 140 -1.50 -9.02 -5.46
CA ILE A 140 -0.80 -8.06 -4.60
C ILE A 140 -1.42 -8.01 -3.20
N PHE A 141 -2.74 -7.93 -3.04
CA PHE A 141 -3.37 -7.88 -1.72
C PHE A 141 -3.37 -9.24 -1.01
N LYS A 142 -3.39 -10.36 -1.73
CA LYS A 142 -3.13 -11.69 -1.15
C LYS A 142 -1.72 -11.74 -0.55
N PHE A 143 -0.72 -11.24 -1.27
CA PHE A 143 0.68 -11.17 -0.81
C PHE A 143 0.85 -10.21 0.39
N LEU A 144 0.30 -9.00 0.32
CA LEU A 144 0.38 -8.04 1.42
C LEU A 144 -0.25 -8.57 2.71
N ARG A 145 -1.44 -9.19 2.62
CA ARG A 145 -2.11 -9.81 3.78
C ARG A 145 -1.34 -11.04 4.29
N SER A 146 -0.68 -11.81 3.43
CA SER A 146 0.10 -12.98 3.86
C SER A 146 1.40 -12.60 4.60
N ALA A 147 1.91 -11.40 4.38
CA ALA A 147 3.08 -10.88 5.07
C ALA A 147 2.73 -10.11 6.35
N CYS A 148 1.65 -9.33 6.33
CA CYS A 148 1.34 -8.38 7.40
C CYS A 148 0.16 -8.85 8.27
N PRO A 149 0.34 -9.05 9.59
CA PRO A 149 -0.77 -9.19 10.52
C PRO A 149 -1.74 -8.01 10.41
N ALA A 150 -3.02 -8.23 10.66
CA ALA A 150 -3.96 -7.11 10.80
C ALA A 150 -3.61 -6.30 12.06
N TYR A 151 -3.89 -4.99 12.03
CA TYR A 151 -3.64 -4.10 13.16
C TYR A 151 -4.62 -4.35 14.34
N THR A 152 -5.76 -5.00 14.06
CA THR A 152 -6.76 -5.37 15.06
C THR A 152 -7.31 -6.78 14.79
N GLU A 153 -7.74 -7.49 15.83
CA GLU A 153 -8.47 -8.76 15.70
C GLU A 153 -9.91 -8.56 15.25
N GLU A 154 -10.46 -7.36 15.43
CA GLU A 154 -11.83 -7.04 15.04
C GLU A 154 -11.94 -6.93 13.53
N LEU A 155 -12.83 -7.73 12.92
CA LEU A 155 -13.14 -7.60 11.50
C LEU A 155 -14.12 -6.45 11.25
N GLY A 156 -15.07 -6.22 12.16
CA GLY A 156 -16.21 -5.32 11.98
C GLY A 156 -17.51 -6.07 11.65
N SER A 157 -18.54 -5.33 11.22
CA SER A 157 -19.85 -5.91 10.91
C SER A 157 -19.87 -6.55 9.53
N LYS A 158 -20.30 -7.82 9.44
CA LYS A 158 -20.49 -8.50 8.15
C LYS A 158 -21.44 -7.75 7.20
N ALA A 159 -22.38 -6.97 7.74
CA ALA A 159 -23.30 -6.15 6.94
C ALA A 159 -22.61 -5.02 6.16
N SER A 160 -21.38 -4.65 6.54
CA SER A 160 -20.55 -3.63 5.89
C SER A 160 -19.58 -4.20 4.86
N PHE A 161 -19.56 -5.53 4.67
CA PHE A 161 -18.51 -6.26 3.93
C PHE A 161 -19.06 -7.11 2.80
N TYR A 162 -18.53 -6.87 1.60
CA TYR A 162 -19.03 -7.45 0.36
C TYR A 162 -18.04 -8.48 -0.24
N TRP A 163 -17.71 -9.52 0.54
CA TRP A 163 -16.98 -10.73 0.13
C TRP A 163 -17.35 -11.91 1.04
N ASP A 164 -17.29 -13.16 0.60
CA ASP A 164 -17.85 -14.29 1.38
C ASP A 164 -16.90 -14.85 2.45
N THR A 165 -15.70 -15.25 2.05
CA THR A 165 -14.72 -15.90 2.93
C THR A 165 -13.99 -14.86 3.78
N LEU A 166 -14.34 -14.76 5.06
CA LEU A 166 -13.61 -13.92 6.02
C LEU A 166 -12.37 -14.65 6.54
N VAL A 167 -11.22 -13.97 6.52
CA VAL A 167 -9.99 -14.47 7.14
C VAL A 167 -9.37 -13.44 8.08
N ALA A 168 -8.64 -13.91 9.10
CA ALA A 168 -8.08 -13.06 10.16
C ALA A 168 -7.24 -11.88 9.63
N ARG A 169 -6.65 -12.01 8.44
CA ARG A 169 -5.75 -11.00 7.85
C ARG A 169 -6.40 -10.08 6.83
N ASP A 170 -7.72 -10.20 6.62
CA ASP A 170 -8.48 -9.30 5.73
C ASP A 170 -8.21 -7.83 6.00
N LEU A 171 -8.34 -6.97 4.99
CA LEU A 171 -8.46 -5.55 5.23
C LEU A 171 -9.79 -5.28 5.95
N ARG A 172 -9.79 -4.31 6.87
CA ARG A 172 -10.87 -3.90 7.76
C ARG A 172 -11.69 -2.75 7.20
N GLY A 173 -11.13 -1.98 6.26
CA GLY A 173 -11.78 -0.83 5.66
C GLY A 173 -11.04 -0.28 4.44
N THR A 174 -11.60 0.79 3.88
CA THR A 174 -10.90 1.65 2.90
C THR A 174 -9.77 2.41 3.59
N TYR A 175 -8.75 2.81 2.81
CA TYR A 175 -7.58 3.56 3.28
C TYR A 175 -6.69 2.84 4.30
N GLU A 176 -6.74 1.51 4.40
CA GLU A 176 -5.60 0.81 4.98
C GLU A 176 -4.36 1.02 4.12
N LYS A 177 -3.19 1.06 4.77
CA LYS A 177 -1.95 1.44 4.12
C LYS A 177 -0.89 0.38 4.38
N PHE A 178 -0.03 0.14 3.39
CA PHE A 178 1.15 -0.68 3.53
C PHE A 178 2.36 0.13 3.06
N VAL A 179 3.46 0.05 3.81
CA VAL A 179 4.75 0.62 3.41
C VAL A 179 5.65 -0.53 2.99
N ILE A 180 6.16 -0.45 1.76
CA ILE A 180 6.96 -1.46 1.08
C ILE A 180 8.38 -0.92 0.93
N ASP A 181 9.38 -1.73 1.23
CA ASP A 181 10.77 -1.35 1.05
C ASP A 181 11.22 -1.37 -0.42
N LYS A 182 12.46 -0.91 -0.64
CA LYS A 182 13.12 -0.85 -1.95
C LYS A 182 13.26 -2.21 -2.65
N ASN A 183 13.09 -3.31 -1.90
CA ASN A 183 13.18 -4.68 -2.36
C ASN A 183 11.81 -5.28 -2.70
N GLY A 184 10.74 -4.49 -2.61
CA GLY A 184 9.38 -4.93 -2.89
C GLY A 184 8.77 -5.78 -1.78
N LYS A 185 9.33 -5.71 -0.55
CA LYS A 185 8.82 -6.44 0.62
C LYS A 185 7.98 -5.51 1.49
N PRO A 186 6.78 -5.92 1.91
CA PRO A 186 5.99 -5.13 2.84
C PRO A 186 6.66 -5.13 4.23
N ARG A 187 6.74 -3.96 4.85
CA ARG A 187 7.41 -3.74 6.14
C ARG A 187 6.44 -3.34 7.23
N TYR A 188 5.46 -2.52 6.89
CA TYR A 188 4.49 -1.99 7.83
C TYR A 188 3.08 -1.97 7.22
N ARG A 189 2.06 -2.19 8.05
CA ARG A 189 0.65 -2.04 7.73
C ARG A 189 0.01 -1.08 8.73
N PHE A 190 -0.85 -0.19 8.26
CA PHE A 190 -1.49 0.85 9.06
C PHE A 190 -3.00 0.87 8.86
N ALA A 191 -3.71 1.20 9.93
CA ALA A 191 -5.15 1.39 9.94
C ALA A 191 -5.59 2.61 9.11
N PRO A 192 -6.89 2.71 8.76
CA PRO A 192 -7.44 3.82 7.98
C PRO A 192 -7.19 5.21 8.58
N ASN A 193 -7.32 5.34 9.91
CA ASN A 193 -7.24 6.59 10.66
C ASN A 193 -5.81 7.15 10.81
N VAL A 194 -4.78 6.33 10.62
CA VAL A 194 -3.37 6.78 10.70
C VAL A 194 -3.10 7.80 9.59
N ALA A 195 -2.71 9.01 9.97
CA ALA A 195 -2.46 10.08 9.03
C ALA A 195 -1.19 9.83 8.21
N MET A 196 -1.15 10.37 6.99
CA MET A 196 0.02 10.22 6.10
C MET A 196 1.30 10.83 6.68
N THR A 197 1.20 11.80 7.59
CA THR A 197 2.37 12.37 8.30
C THR A 197 2.94 11.43 9.36
N GLU A 198 2.11 10.54 9.92
CA GLU A 198 2.54 9.59 10.95
C GLU A 198 3.34 8.41 10.36
N ILE A 199 3.21 8.18 9.05
CA ILE A 199 4.00 7.14 8.36
C ILE A 199 5.39 7.63 7.92
N TYR A 200 5.69 8.94 8.01
CA TYR A 200 6.99 9.50 7.58
C TYR A 200 8.20 8.85 8.25
N PRO A 201 8.23 8.61 9.58
CA PRO A 201 9.39 7.99 10.21
C PRO A 201 9.69 6.58 9.67
N TYR A 202 8.65 5.83 9.30
CA TYR A 202 8.79 4.50 8.72
C TYR A 202 9.32 4.57 7.28
N ILE A 203 8.93 5.59 6.51
CA ILE A 203 9.48 5.82 5.17
C ILE A 203 10.95 6.23 5.28
N ASP A 204 11.29 7.14 6.18
CA ASP A 204 12.67 7.60 6.42
C ASP A 204 13.58 6.43 6.80
N GLU A 205 13.11 5.50 7.64
CA GLU A 205 13.81 4.26 7.97
C GLU A 205 14.17 3.46 6.71
N LEU A 206 13.19 3.18 5.84
CA LEU A 206 13.41 2.37 4.64
C LEU A 206 14.21 3.11 3.57
N LEU A 207 14.14 4.44 3.53
CA LEU A 207 14.99 5.26 2.67
C LEU A 207 16.45 5.21 3.10
N ALA A 208 16.75 5.07 4.40
CA ALA A 208 18.10 4.90 4.89
C ALA A 208 18.68 3.49 4.62
N GLU A 209 17.83 2.50 4.33
CA GLU A 209 18.27 1.16 3.95
C GLU A 209 18.89 1.12 2.55
N THR A 210 19.94 0.31 2.40
CA THR A 210 20.54 0.02 1.10
C THR A 210 19.74 -1.09 0.41
N PRO A 211 19.28 -0.92 -0.84
CA PRO A 211 18.63 -2.00 -1.58
C PRO A 211 19.51 -3.24 -1.65
N ILE A 212 18.90 -4.40 -1.41
CA ILE A 212 19.56 -5.68 -1.61
C ILE A 212 19.75 -5.84 -3.12
N GLN A 213 20.95 -6.22 -3.56
CA GLN A 213 21.21 -6.36 -5.00
C GLN A 213 20.38 -7.52 -5.57
N PRO A 214 19.88 -7.44 -6.83
CA PRO A 214 19.07 -8.50 -7.46
C PRO A 214 19.69 -9.90 -7.37
N THR A 215 21.02 -9.98 -7.41
CA THR A 215 21.81 -11.23 -7.30
C THR A 215 21.72 -11.91 -5.93
N GLN A 216 21.12 -11.25 -4.93
CA GLN A 216 20.91 -11.77 -3.59
C GLN A 216 19.44 -12.18 -3.34
N PHE A 217 18.57 -12.06 -4.35
CA PHE A 217 17.23 -12.64 -4.30
C PHE A 217 17.27 -14.08 -4.82
N PRO A 218 16.90 -15.07 -4.01
CA PRO A 218 16.68 -16.41 -4.54
C PRO A 218 15.48 -16.38 -5.50
N GLY A 219 15.75 -16.46 -6.81
CA GLY A 219 14.71 -16.60 -7.85
C GLY A 219 14.74 -15.60 -9.01
N VAL A 220 15.61 -14.57 -8.98
CA VAL A 220 15.83 -13.69 -10.15
C VAL A 220 17.16 -14.08 -10.77
N GLU A 221 17.13 -14.96 -11.78
CA GLU A 221 18.31 -15.19 -12.61
C GLU A 221 18.66 -13.88 -13.31
N ALA A 222 19.92 -13.45 -13.17
CA ALA A 222 20.45 -12.30 -13.89
C ALA A 222 20.30 -12.57 -15.40
N GLY A 223 19.31 -11.94 -16.02
CA GLY A 223 19.17 -11.91 -17.48
C GLY A 223 20.36 -11.14 -18.06
N ASN A 224 21.12 -11.83 -18.92
CA ASN A 224 22.18 -11.25 -19.74
C ASN A 224 21.66 -10.20 -20.73
#